data_AF-A0A0D2NK04-F1
#
_entry.id   AF-A0A0D2NK04-F1
#
_cell.length_a   1.000
_cell.length_b   1.000
_cell.length_c   1.000
_cell.angle_alpha   90.00
_cell.angle_beta   90.00
_cell.angle_gamma   90.00
#
_symmetry.space_group_name_H-M   'P 1'
#
loop_
_entity.id
_entity.type
_entity.pdbx_description
1 polymer ?
#
loop_
_entity_poly.entity_id
_entity_poly.type
_entity_poly.pdbx_seq_one_letter_code
_entity_poly.pdbx_strand_id
1 'polypeptide(L)'
;MHLLQDGQVRTWFQKLYMLVNAFCILNIFKTNWKFASFLPVFKRPYCDDFLKFCCERFEVGIWSSRNRKNVERFIDFLMGDMKQKLLFCWDSSYCTTTQFNTLGHKYKPLVFKDLRKLWEKHDPDLPWEKGYYNESNTLLIDDSPYKALLNPPHTAIFPHSFKFDMKDNSLGDGGDLKVYLERLASADNVQNFVEQNPLGQIAITERSQDWGFYSQVIDTCL
;
A
#
# COMPACT_ATOMS: atom_id res chain seq x y z
N MET A 1 -48.09 1.82 -5.30
CA MET A 1 -47.84 3.05 -4.53
C MET A 1 -47.03 2.64 -3.30
N HIS A 2 -45.86 3.27 -3.11
CA HIS A 2 -44.82 3.06 -2.07
C HIS A 2 -44.02 1.74 -2.13
N LEU A 3 -42.77 1.67 -2.62
CA LEU A 3 -41.48 2.30 -2.24
C LEU A 3 -40.84 1.76 -0.94
N LEU A 4 -39.73 1.04 -1.18
CA LEU A 4 -38.47 0.93 -0.42
C LEU A 4 -38.48 0.17 0.92
N GLN A 5 -37.71 -0.92 0.96
CA GLN A 5 -36.42 -0.90 1.64
C GLN A 5 -35.49 -1.99 1.06
N ASP A 6 -34.38 -1.51 0.51
CA ASP A 6 -33.23 -2.29 0.07
C ASP A 6 -32.70 -3.14 1.23
N GLY A 7 -32.76 -4.46 1.06
CA GLY A 7 -31.98 -5.40 1.84
C GLY A 7 -30.52 -5.33 1.38
N GLN A 8 -29.80 -4.33 1.87
CA GLN A 8 -28.36 -4.23 1.71
C GLN A 8 -27.72 -5.45 2.41
N VAL A 9 -27.41 -6.48 1.63
CA VAL A 9 -26.49 -7.54 2.06
C VAL A 9 -25.20 -6.81 2.42
N ARG A 10 -24.89 -6.71 3.72
CA ARG A 10 -23.57 -6.30 4.19
C ARG A 10 -22.60 -7.41 3.78
N THR A 11 -22.13 -7.34 2.54
CA THR A 11 -20.98 -8.12 2.08
C THR A 11 -19.79 -7.72 2.93
N TRP A 12 -19.12 -8.70 3.51
CA TRP A 12 -17.90 -8.51 4.30
C TRP A 12 -16.84 -7.80 3.44
N PHE A 13 -16.68 -6.49 3.61
CA PHE A 13 -15.65 -5.74 2.89
C PHE A 13 -14.31 -6.00 3.58
N GLN A 14 -13.48 -6.79 2.91
CA GLN A 14 -12.06 -6.77 3.20
C GLN A 14 -11.49 -5.39 2.91
N LYS A 15 -10.39 -5.04 3.57
CA LYS A 15 -9.81 -3.71 3.45
C LYS A 15 -8.42 -3.77 2.85
N LEU A 16 -8.19 -2.91 1.88
CA LEU A 16 -7.02 -2.93 1.03
C LEU A 16 -6.26 -1.61 1.14
N TYR A 17 -5.02 -1.69 1.64
CA TYR A 17 -4.13 -0.54 1.72
C TYR A 17 -3.15 -0.58 0.58
N MET A 18 -3.36 0.31 -0.38
CA MET A 18 -2.53 0.39 -1.58
C MET A 18 -1.44 1.45 -1.42
N LEU A 19 -0.17 1.07 -1.44
CA LEU A 19 0.90 2.03 -1.75
C LEU A 19 0.90 2.36 -3.25
N VAL A 20 0.18 3.39 -3.61
CA VAL A 20 0.13 3.87 -5.00
C VAL A 20 1.51 4.31 -5.56
N ASN A 21 2.45 4.78 -4.74
CA ASN A 21 3.64 5.44 -5.29
C ASN A 21 4.64 4.53 -6.01
N ALA A 22 4.78 3.28 -5.58
CA ALA A 22 5.95 2.47 -5.94
C ALA A 22 5.58 1.22 -6.77
N PHE A 23 4.38 0.66 -6.56
CA PHE A 23 3.90 -0.45 -7.39
C PHE A 23 2.93 -0.02 -8.50
N CYS A 24 2.22 1.11 -8.39
CA CYS A 24 1.33 1.64 -9.45
C CYS A 24 1.99 2.72 -10.32
N ILE A 25 3.01 3.40 -9.79
CA ILE A 25 3.71 4.49 -10.45
C ILE A 25 5.22 4.24 -10.37
N LEU A 26 5.94 4.68 -11.41
CA LEU A 26 7.36 4.94 -11.27
C LEU A 26 7.67 6.41 -11.58
N ASN A 27 8.52 7.01 -10.76
CA ASN A 27 8.96 8.40 -10.85
C ASN A 27 10.44 8.44 -11.24
N ILE A 28 10.76 9.09 -12.36
CA ILE A 28 12.16 9.29 -12.76
C ILE A 28 12.67 10.59 -12.17
N PHE A 29 13.61 10.49 -11.24
CA PHE A 29 14.47 11.62 -10.92
C PHE A 29 15.49 11.75 -12.06
N LYS A 30 15.28 12.69 -12.99
CA LYS A 30 16.32 13.02 -13.96
C LYS A 30 17.41 13.81 -13.25
N THR A 31 18.48 13.13 -12.83
CA THR A 31 19.75 13.77 -12.50
C THR A 31 20.30 14.40 -13.77
N ASN A 32 20.57 15.70 -13.70
CA ASN A 32 20.82 16.61 -14.83
C ASN A 32 19.54 16.98 -15.57
N TRP A 33 19.08 18.21 -15.35
CA TRP A 33 18.90 19.28 -16.34
C TRP A 33 18.34 20.48 -15.54
N LYS A 34 19.05 21.61 -15.57
CA LYS A 34 18.91 22.72 -14.60
C LYS A 34 17.57 23.48 -14.60
N PHE A 35 16.54 23.09 -15.36
CA PHE A 35 15.36 23.95 -15.56
C PHE A 35 14.01 23.23 -15.81
N ALA A 36 13.76 22.03 -15.26
CA ALA A 36 12.42 21.43 -15.32
C ALA A 36 11.89 21.09 -13.91
N SER A 37 10.83 21.79 -13.50
CA SER A 37 10.08 21.60 -12.26
C SER A 37 9.13 20.38 -12.26
N PHE A 38 9.22 19.52 -13.29
CA PHE A 38 8.33 18.37 -13.47
C PHE A 38 9.13 17.07 -13.52
N LEU A 39 8.95 16.24 -12.48
CA LEU A 39 9.37 14.84 -12.52
C LEU A 39 8.37 14.08 -13.40
N PRO A 40 8.79 13.40 -14.48
CA PRO A 40 7.87 12.62 -15.28
C PRO A 40 7.36 11.42 -14.46
N VAL A 41 6.03 11.30 -14.44
CA VAL A 41 5.28 10.27 -13.72
C VAL A 41 4.68 9.34 -14.76
N PHE A 42 4.89 8.03 -14.60
CA PHE A 42 4.28 7.05 -15.51
C PHE A 42 3.36 6.13 -14.71
N LYS A 43 2.15 5.98 -15.21
CA LYS A 43 1.22 4.97 -14.71
C LYS A 43 1.68 3.59 -15.18
N ARG A 44 1.70 2.61 -14.28
CA ARG A 44 1.79 1.20 -14.66
C ARG A 44 0.60 0.87 -15.59
N PRO A 45 0.78 0.03 -16.63
CA PRO A 45 -0.35 -0.37 -17.46
C PRO A 45 -1.52 -0.89 -16.60
N TYR A 46 -2.75 -0.61 -17.03
CA TYR A 46 -4.00 -0.98 -16.36
C TYR A 46 -4.25 -0.34 -14.98
N CYS A 47 -3.44 0.65 -14.57
CA CYS A 47 -3.56 1.28 -13.24
C CYS A 47 -4.95 1.89 -12.96
N ASP A 48 -5.57 2.54 -13.93
CA ASP A 48 -6.86 3.24 -13.74
C ASP A 48 -8.00 2.24 -13.47
N ASP A 49 -8.10 1.18 -14.28
CA ASP A 49 -9.09 0.11 -14.09
C ASP A 49 -8.82 -0.69 -12.81
N PHE A 50 -7.55 -0.91 -12.47
CA PHE A 50 -7.16 -1.58 -11.24
C PHE A 50 -7.55 -0.78 -9.99
N LEU A 51 -7.30 0.53 -9.98
CA LEU A 51 -7.71 1.42 -8.88
C LEU A 51 -9.23 1.44 -8.72
N LYS A 52 -9.96 1.50 -9.85
CA LYS A 52 -11.42 1.42 -9.84
C LYS A 52 -11.91 0.09 -9.24
N PHE A 53 -11.36 -1.03 -9.70
CA PHE A 53 -11.63 -2.36 -9.14
C PHE A 53 -11.38 -2.40 -7.63
N CYS A 54 -10.25 -1.84 -7.17
CA CYS A 54 -9.91 -1.82 -5.75
C CYS A 54 -10.94 -1.03 -4.94
N CYS A 55 -11.34 0.17 -5.40
CA CYS A 55 -12.37 0.98 -4.73
C CYS A 55 -13.78 0.39 -4.81
N GLU A 56 -14.05 -0.57 -5.71
CA GLU A 56 -15.35 -1.26 -5.81
C GLU A 56 -15.45 -2.49 -4.90
N ARG A 57 -14.31 -3.07 -4.50
CA ARG A 57 -14.25 -4.32 -3.73
C ARG A 57 -13.71 -4.15 -2.33
N PHE A 58 -12.99 -3.06 -2.06
CA PHE A 58 -12.31 -2.84 -0.80
C PHE A 58 -12.53 -1.43 -0.28
N GLU A 59 -12.41 -1.31 1.03
CA GLU A 59 -12.14 -0.04 1.71
C GLU A 59 -10.68 0.34 1.46
N VAL A 60 -10.43 1.40 0.68
CA VAL A 60 -9.09 1.77 0.18
C VAL A 60 -8.51 2.98 0.91
N GLY A 61 -7.30 2.82 1.44
CA GLY A 61 -6.46 3.93 1.91
C GLY A 61 -5.13 3.98 1.15
N ILE A 62 -4.63 5.19 0.89
CA ILE A 62 -3.30 5.37 0.32
C ILE A 62 -2.32 5.77 1.40
N TRP A 63 -1.16 5.11 1.43
CA TRP A 63 -0.08 5.45 2.36
C TRP A 63 1.24 5.52 1.62
N SER A 64 1.83 6.71 1.49
CA SER A 64 3.08 6.97 0.78
C SER A 64 4.18 7.48 1.71
N SER A 65 5.40 6.98 1.54
CA SER A 65 6.59 7.48 2.27
C SER A 65 7.17 8.77 1.69
N ARG A 66 6.37 9.54 0.92
CA ARG A 66 6.74 10.84 0.36
C ARG A 66 6.10 11.96 1.15
N ASN A 67 6.64 13.17 1.04
CA ASN A 67 6.00 14.34 1.62
C ASN A 67 4.59 14.59 1.05
N ARG A 68 3.75 15.23 1.86
CA ARG A 68 2.35 15.54 1.55
C ARG A 68 2.13 16.15 0.17
N LYS A 69 2.87 17.21 -0.18
CA LYS A 69 2.73 17.93 -1.47
C LYS A 69 2.90 17.00 -2.67
N ASN A 70 3.84 16.07 -2.59
CA ASN A 70 4.05 15.08 -3.64
C ASN A 70 2.89 14.08 -3.68
N VAL A 71 2.46 13.58 -2.51
CA VAL A 71 1.35 12.63 -2.42
C VAL A 71 0.06 13.22 -3.01
N GLU A 72 -0.32 14.45 -2.62
CA GLU A 72 -1.51 15.14 -3.15
C GLU A 72 -1.48 15.22 -4.69
N ARG A 73 -0.36 15.66 -5.27
CA ARG A 73 -0.17 15.70 -6.73
C ARG A 73 -0.32 14.32 -7.38
N PHE A 74 0.22 13.27 -6.76
CA PHE A 74 0.12 11.91 -7.29
C PHE A 74 -1.30 11.36 -7.26
N ILE A 75 -2.03 11.62 -6.17
CA ILE A 75 -3.43 11.21 -6.05
C ILE A 75 -4.29 11.93 -7.09
N ASP A 76 -4.10 13.24 -7.25
CA ASP A 76 -4.83 14.01 -8.26
C ASP A 76 -4.57 13.48 -9.67
N PHE A 77 -3.31 13.15 -9.99
CA PHE A 77 -2.93 12.60 -11.29
C PHE A 77 -3.51 11.20 -11.57
N LEU A 78 -3.57 10.35 -10.56
CA LEU A 78 -4.02 8.96 -10.74
C LEU A 78 -5.52 8.78 -10.63
N MET A 79 -6.09 9.39 -9.61
CA MET A 79 -7.45 9.08 -9.20
C MET A 79 -8.42 10.15 -9.62
N GLY A 80 -7.99 11.41 -9.80
CA GLY A 80 -8.89 12.52 -10.12
C GLY A 80 -10.10 12.52 -9.17
N ASP A 81 -11.30 12.48 -9.73
CA ASP A 81 -12.57 12.35 -9.02
C ASP A 81 -12.86 10.92 -8.52
N MET A 82 -11.87 10.05 -8.31
CA MET A 82 -12.04 8.81 -7.53
C MET A 82 -11.41 8.94 -6.15
N LYS A 83 -10.62 9.98 -5.89
CA LYS A 83 -9.91 10.16 -4.63
C LYS A 83 -10.85 10.33 -3.43
N GLN A 84 -12.09 10.78 -3.64
CA GLN A 84 -13.13 10.86 -2.62
C GLN A 84 -13.64 9.48 -2.16
N LYS A 85 -13.31 8.40 -2.87
CA LYS A 85 -13.56 7.03 -2.41
C LYS A 85 -12.47 6.54 -1.44
N LEU A 86 -11.37 7.28 -1.30
CA LEU A 86 -10.31 6.93 -0.35
C LEU A 86 -10.76 7.26 1.06
N LEU A 87 -10.51 6.33 1.99
CA LEU A 87 -10.74 6.52 3.41
C LEU A 87 -9.73 7.45 4.06
N PHE A 88 -8.50 7.45 3.57
CA PHE A 88 -7.46 8.40 3.94
C PHE A 88 -6.37 8.45 2.87
N CYS A 89 -5.57 9.50 2.97
CA CYS A 89 -4.36 9.67 2.21
C CYS A 89 -3.23 10.08 3.16
N TRP A 90 -2.39 9.12 3.52
CA TRP A 90 -1.28 9.29 4.45
C TRP A 90 0.04 9.50 3.72
N ASP A 91 0.79 10.49 4.18
CA ASP A 91 2.13 10.82 3.69
C ASP A 91 3.24 10.31 4.65
N SER A 92 4.48 10.71 4.39
CA SER A 92 5.64 10.35 5.21
C SER A 92 5.48 10.64 6.70
N SER A 93 4.69 11.66 7.08
CA SER A 93 4.40 12.02 8.47
C SER A 93 3.74 10.90 9.27
N TYR A 94 3.02 10.00 8.60
CA TYR A 94 2.39 8.83 9.24
C TYR A 94 3.33 7.62 9.33
N CYS A 95 4.46 7.61 8.60
CA CYS A 95 5.42 6.51 8.70
C CYS A 95 6.12 6.51 10.08
N THR A 96 6.57 5.35 10.54
CA THR A 96 7.48 5.27 11.69
C THR A 96 8.90 5.51 11.18
N THR A 97 9.49 6.62 11.59
CA THR A 97 10.84 7.02 11.18
C THR A 97 11.90 6.28 11.98
N THR A 98 13.01 5.96 11.34
CA THR A 98 14.18 5.41 12.02
C THR A 98 15.38 6.34 11.84
N GLN A 99 16.42 6.15 12.64
CA GLN A 99 17.70 6.84 12.45
C GLN A 99 18.54 6.27 11.29
N PHE A 100 18.06 5.21 10.64
CA PHE A 100 18.79 4.47 9.61
C PHE A 100 18.37 4.88 8.20
N ASN A 101 19.24 4.58 7.24
CA ASN A 101 18.91 4.63 5.82
C ASN A 101 18.66 3.23 5.28
N THR A 102 17.90 3.14 4.19
CA THR A 102 17.61 1.87 3.50
C THR A 102 18.92 1.26 3.02
N LEU A 103 19.08 -0.06 3.20
CA LEU A 103 20.26 -0.79 2.71
C LEU A 103 20.54 -0.48 1.23
N GLY A 104 21.81 -0.26 0.91
CA GLY A 104 22.25 0.13 -0.44
C GLY A 104 21.93 1.57 -0.85
N HIS A 105 21.26 2.37 -0.01
CA HIS A 105 20.82 3.73 -0.36
C HIS A 105 21.14 4.77 0.73
N LYS A 106 22.32 5.40 0.63
CA LYS A 106 22.84 6.38 1.60
C LYS A 106 21.90 7.54 1.96
N TYR A 107 21.00 7.94 1.05
CA TYR A 107 20.14 9.11 1.22
C TYR A 107 18.65 8.78 1.26
N LYS A 108 18.29 7.49 1.36
CA LYS A 108 16.90 7.06 1.42
C LYS A 108 16.57 6.67 2.87
N PRO A 109 15.87 7.52 3.64
CA PRO A 109 15.50 7.19 5.01
C PRO A 109 14.78 5.85 5.08
N LEU A 110 15.14 5.03 6.07
CA LEU A 110 14.42 3.81 6.36
C LEU A 110 13.24 4.17 7.25
N VAL A 111 12.05 3.88 6.75
CA VAL A 111 10.78 4.14 7.43
C VAL A 111 9.89 2.91 7.36
N PHE A 112 9.08 2.71 8.39
CA PHE A 112 8.09 1.64 8.48
C PHE A 112 6.68 2.18 8.31
N LYS A 113 5.78 1.30 7.85
CA LYS A 113 4.35 1.52 7.76
C LYS A 113 3.66 0.60 8.75
N ASP A 114 3.57 1.10 9.96
CA ASP A 114 3.04 0.37 11.09
C ASP A 114 1.51 0.38 11.06
N LEU A 115 0.91 -0.75 10.65
CA LEU A 115 -0.55 -0.93 10.58
C LEU A 115 -1.23 -0.72 11.93
N ARG A 116 -0.51 -0.82 13.06
CA ARG A 116 -1.09 -0.48 14.37
C ARG A 116 -1.52 0.97 14.44
N LYS A 117 -0.88 1.91 13.72
CA LYS A 117 -1.34 3.31 13.67
C LYS A 117 -2.76 3.45 13.11
N LEU A 118 -3.12 2.57 12.19
CA LEU A 118 -4.46 2.48 11.61
C LEU A 118 -5.43 1.80 12.58
N TRP A 119 -5.04 0.63 13.11
CA TRP A 119 -5.87 -0.17 14.01
C TRP A 119 -6.19 0.54 15.32
N GLU A 120 -5.22 1.27 15.84
CA GLU A 120 -5.28 2.04 17.09
C GLU A 120 -5.85 3.46 16.90
N LYS A 121 -6.24 3.82 15.67
CA LYS A 121 -6.79 5.15 15.33
C LYS A 121 -5.87 6.29 15.77
N HIS A 122 -4.60 6.24 15.37
CA HIS A 122 -3.61 7.28 15.68
C HIS A 122 -3.96 8.63 15.03
N ASP A 123 -4.65 8.58 13.90
CA ASP A 123 -5.29 9.75 13.27
C ASP A 123 -6.72 9.88 13.81
N PRO A 124 -7.03 10.89 14.65
CA PRO A 124 -8.34 11.04 15.27
C PRO A 124 -9.46 11.34 14.26
N ASP A 125 -9.12 11.84 13.07
CA ASP A 125 -10.08 12.21 12.03
C ASP A 125 -10.57 10.98 11.22
N LEU A 126 -10.04 9.78 11.48
CA LEU A 126 -10.48 8.56 10.81
C LEU A 126 -11.95 8.22 11.16
N PRO A 127 -12.77 7.81 10.17
CA PRO A 127 -14.21 7.66 10.34
C PRO A 127 -14.67 6.38 11.06
N TRP A 128 -13.76 5.62 11.66
CA TRP A 128 -14.06 4.37 12.38
C TRP A 128 -13.57 4.40 13.81
N GLU A 129 -14.04 3.44 14.60
CA GLU A 129 -13.56 3.20 15.96
C GLU A 129 -12.28 2.35 15.98
N LYS A 130 -11.51 2.52 17.06
CA LYS A 130 -10.34 1.69 17.36
C LYS A 130 -10.71 0.20 17.31
N GLY A 131 -9.88 -0.61 16.66
CA GLY A 131 -10.08 -2.06 16.51
C GLY A 131 -11.07 -2.47 15.40
N TYR A 132 -11.73 -1.54 14.71
CA TYR A 132 -12.53 -1.85 13.52
C TYR A 132 -11.67 -2.47 12.40
N TYR A 133 -10.39 -2.09 12.36
CA TYR A 133 -9.36 -2.73 11.53
C TYR A 133 -8.38 -3.50 12.41
N ASN A 134 -7.93 -4.64 11.90
CA ASN A 134 -6.91 -5.50 12.52
C ASN A 134 -6.30 -6.43 11.45
N GLU A 135 -5.42 -7.35 11.86
CA GLU A 135 -4.72 -8.31 10.99
C GLU A 135 -5.66 -9.19 10.15
N SER A 136 -6.86 -9.51 10.65
CA SER A 136 -7.81 -10.38 9.94
C SER A 136 -8.48 -9.72 8.73
N ASN A 137 -8.45 -8.38 8.65
CA ASN A 137 -9.20 -7.64 7.63
C ASN A 137 -8.40 -6.55 6.92
N THR A 138 -7.10 -6.42 7.20
CA THR A 138 -6.22 -5.36 6.71
C THR A 138 -5.07 -5.95 5.89
N LEU A 139 -4.95 -5.57 4.62
CA LEU A 139 -3.79 -5.92 3.78
C LEU A 139 -2.97 -4.68 3.42
N LEU A 140 -1.66 -4.68 3.71
CA LEU A 140 -0.71 -3.73 3.14
C LEU A 140 -0.13 -4.24 1.81
N ILE A 141 -0.24 -3.43 0.76
CA ILE A 141 0.49 -3.64 -0.50
C ILE A 141 1.61 -2.62 -0.59
N ASP A 142 2.85 -3.08 -0.58
CA ASP A 142 4.05 -2.24 -0.70
C ASP A 142 5.11 -2.99 -1.50
N ASP A 143 5.85 -2.33 -2.40
CA ASP A 143 6.91 -3.01 -3.17
C ASP A 143 8.23 -3.16 -2.39
N SER A 144 8.26 -2.73 -1.13
CA SER A 144 9.45 -2.70 -0.30
C SER A 144 9.20 -3.52 0.98
N PRO A 145 9.63 -4.80 1.04
CA PRO A 145 9.39 -5.69 2.18
C PRO A 145 9.71 -5.10 3.54
N TYR A 146 10.79 -4.32 3.64
CA TYR A 146 11.23 -3.73 4.91
C TYR A 146 10.22 -2.76 5.52
N LYS A 147 9.32 -2.15 4.73
CA LYS A 147 8.35 -1.20 5.28
C LYS A 147 7.31 -1.87 6.17
N ALA A 148 7.10 -3.18 6.03
CA ALA A 148 6.15 -3.94 6.83
C ALA A 148 6.77 -4.60 8.06
N LEU A 149 8.04 -4.35 8.39
CA LEU A 149 8.78 -5.08 9.43
C LEU A 149 8.17 -5.01 10.85
N LEU A 150 7.44 -3.94 11.16
CA LEU A 150 6.76 -3.80 12.46
C LEU A 150 5.38 -4.47 12.50
N ASN A 151 4.89 -4.96 11.36
CA ASN A 151 3.56 -5.53 11.25
C ASN A 151 3.61 -7.03 11.58
N PRO A 152 2.50 -7.60 12.10
CA PRO A 152 2.38 -9.04 12.23
C PRO A 152 2.66 -9.77 10.90
N PRO A 153 3.17 -11.01 10.93
CA PRO A 153 3.33 -11.82 9.73
C PRO A 153 2.02 -11.90 8.93
N HIS A 154 2.16 -11.98 7.61
CA HIS A 154 1.05 -12.19 6.69
C HIS A 154 -0.01 -11.08 6.63
N THR A 155 0.31 -9.85 7.05
CA THR A 155 -0.58 -8.68 6.83
C THR A 155 -0.13 -7.82 5.64
N ALA A 156 0.83 -8.30 4.83
CA ALA A 156 1.38 -7.57 3.70
C ALA A 156 1.76 -8.49 2.54
N ILE A 157 1.65 -7.99 1.32
CA ILE A 157 2.20 -8.59 0.09
C ILE A 157 3.12 -7.60 -0.61
N PHE A 158 4.08 -8.13 -1.37
CA PHE A 158 5.17 -7.33 -1.90
C PHE A 158 5.34 -7.44 -3.42
N PRO A 159 4.38 -6.97 -4.24
CA PRO A 159 4.50 -7.02 -5.69
C PRO A 159 5.79 -6.35 -6.16
N HIS A 160 6.34 -6.80 -7.28
CA HIS A 160 7.55 -6.19 -7.83
C HIS A 160 7.28 -4.74 -8.26
N SER A 161 8.27 -3.88 -8.01
CA SER A 161 8.25 -2.48 -8.43
C SER A 161 8.05 -2.37 -9.94
N PHE A 162 7.24 -1.41 -10.37
CA PHE A 162 7.08 -1.11 -11.79
C PHE A 162 8.40 -0.55 -12.35
N LYS A 163 8.90 -1.10 -13.46
CA LYS A 163 10.17 -0.69 -14.09
C LYS A 163 10.00 -0.10 -15.50
N PHE A 164 8.88 0.58 -15.75
CA PHE A 164 8.50 1.10 -17.09
C PHE A 164 8.33 0.05 -18.18
N ASP A 165 8.14 -1.22 -17.82
CA ASP A 165 7.77 -2.22 -18.81
C ASP A 165 6.31 -2.02 -19.22
N MET A 166 6.09 -1.49 -20.41
CA MET A 166 4.74 -1.26 -20.93
C MET A 166 4.01 -2.56 -21.31
N LYS A 167 4.69 -3.71 -21.25
CA LYS A 167 4.09 -5.04 -21.34
C LYS A 167 3.70 -5.62 -19.97
N ASP A 168 3.99 -4.91 -18.88
CA ASP A 168 3.55 -5.29 -17.54
C ASP A 168 2.03 -5.42 -17.52
N ASN A 169 1.55 -6.58 -17.09
CA ASN A 169 0.13 -6.91 -17.01
C ASN A 169 -0.34 -7.19 -15.58
N SER A 170 0.48 -6.91 -14.56
CA SER A 170 0.22 -7.28 -13.17
C SER A 170 -1.10 -6.71 -12.63
N LEU A 171 -1.46 -5.50 -13.09
CA LEU A 171 -2.68 -4.80 -12.72
C LEU A 171 -3.86 -5.11 -13.67
N GLY A 172 -3.61 -5.75 -14.80
CA GLY A 172 -4.62 -6.00 -15.84
C GLY A 172 -5.47 -7.23 -15.56
N ASP A 173 -6.41 -7.50 -16.47
CA ASP A 173 -7.22 -8.74 -16.43
C ASP A 173 -6.32 -9.96 -16.57
N GLY A 174 -6.46 -10.92 -15.64
CA GLY A 174 -5.56 -12.07 -15.54
C GLY A 174 -4.16 -11.73 -14.99
N GLY A 175 -3.90 -10.47 -14.63
CA GLY A 175 -2.69 -10.03 -13.96
C GLY A 175 -2.56 -10.64 -12.56
N ASP A 176 -1.34 -10.96 -12.15
CA ASP A 176 -1.07 -11.64 -10.88
C ASP A 176 -1.65 -10.90 -9.66
N LEU A 177 -1.44 -9.57 -9.57
CA LEU A 177 -1.93 -8.78 -8.45
C LEU A 177 -3.45 -8.60 -8.50
N LYS A 178 -4.04 -8.39 -9.69
CA LYS A 178 -5.49 -8.28 -9.81
C LYS A 178 -6.19 -9.58 -9.43
N VAL A 179 -5.76 -10.71 -10.00
CA VAL A 179 -6.30 -12.04 -9.70
C VAL A 179 -6.12 -12.40 -8.23
N TYR A 180 -4.98 -12.02 -7.64
CA TYR A 180 -4.76 -12.20 -6.20
C TYR A 180 -5.81 -11.46 -5.38
N LEU A 181 -6.11 -10.21 -5.71
CA LEU A 181 -7.09 -9.41 -5.00
C LEU A 181 -8.52 -9.87 -5.26
N GLU A 182 -8.85 -10.39 -6.45
CA GLU A 182 -10.15 -11.01 -6.71
C GLU A 182 -10.38 -12.22 -5.78
N ARG A 183 -9.36 -13.06 -5.61
CA ARG A 183 -9.39 -14.20 -4.68
C ARG A 183 -9.43 -13.74 -3.23
N LEU A 184 -8.61 -12.73 -2.90
CA LEU A 184 -8.60 -12.14 -1.57
C LEU A 184 -10.01 -11.69 -1.25
N ALA A 185 -10.70 -10.90 -2.10
CA ALA A 185 -12.05 -10.35 -1.88
C ALA A 185 -13.11 -11.36 -1.42
N SER A 186 -12.90 -12.66 -1.65
CA SER A 186 -13.80 -13.74 -1.25
C SER A 186 -13.36 -14.51 0.01
N ALA A 187 -12.23 -14.14 0.62
CA ALA A 187 -11.67 -14.79 1.80
C ALA A 187 -12.24 -14.21 3.10
N ASP A 188 -12.37 -15.05 4.12
CA ASP A 188 -12.91 -14.61 5.42
C ASP A 188 -11.87 -13.89 6.29
N ASN A 189 -10.59 -14.20 6.09
CA ASN A 189 -9.49 -13.68 6.90
C ASN A 189 -8.27 -13.40 6.02
N VAL A 190 -7.83 -12.14 6.02
CA VAL A 190 -6.69 -11.65 5.23
C VAL A 190 -5.40 -12.32 5.65
N GLN A 191 -5.11 -12.40 6.94
CA GLN A 191 -3.85 -12.97 7.44
C GLN A 191 -3.69 -14.44 7.03
N ASN A 192 -4.72 -15.26 7.24
CA ASN A 192 -4.72 -16.67 6.84
C ASN A 192 -4.59 -16.82 5.32
N PHE A 193 -5.27 -15.96 4.55
CA PHE A 193 -5.20 -15.99 3.10
C PHE A 193 -3.77 -15.68 2.61
N VAL A 194 -3.14 -14.64 3.14
CA VAL A 194 -1.77 -14.24 2.74
C VAL A 194 -0.74 -15.28 3.17
N GLU A 195 -0.91 -15.93 4.32
CA GLU A 195 -0.05 -17.04 4.76
C GLU A 195 -0.05 -18.17 3.74
N GLN A 196 -1.23 -18.56 3.28
CA GLN A 196 -1.41 -19.65 2.31
C GLN A 196 -1.10 -19.24 0.87
N ASN A 197 -1.10 -17.93 0.58
CA ASN A 197 -0.94 -17.37 -0.75
C ASN A 197 0.04 -16.19 -0.70
N PRO A 198 1.35 -16.41 -0.50
CA PRO A 198 2.31 -15.32 -0.61
C PRO A 198 2.37 -14.78 -2.05
N LEU A 199 2.50 -13.46 -2.21
CA LEU A 199 2.65 -12.82 -3.52
C LEU A 199 3.83 -11.85 -3.55
N GLY A 200 4.64 -11.97 -4.60
CA GLY A 200 5.73 -11.07 -4.94
C GLY A 200 7.04 -11.39 -4.20
N GLN A 201 7.70 -10.36 -3.70
CA GLN A 201 8.95 -10.46 -2.96
C GLN A 201 8.75 -11.10 -1.58
N ILE A 202 9.80 -11.71 -1.07
CA ILE A 202 9.76 -12.41 0.22
C ILE A 202 9.80 -11.38 1.35
N ALA A 203 8.93 -11.58 2.35
CA ALA A 203 8.95 -10.80 3.59
C ALA A 203 10.33 -10.92 4.28
N ILE A 204 10.81 -9.83 4.87
CA ILE A 204 12.02 -9.92 5.69
C ILE A 204 11.67 -10.63 7.00
N THR A 205 12.46 -11.64 7.34
CA THR A 205 12.32 -12.45 8.55
C THR A 205 13.68 -12.65 9.20
N GLU A 206 13.71 -13.30 10.36
CA GLU A 206 14.95 -13.71 11.05
C GLU A 206 15.89 -14.56 10.19
N ARG A 207 15.36 -15.20 9.14
CA ARG A 207 16.14 -16.02 8.20
C ARG A 207 16.72 -15.23 7.03
N SER A 208 16.38 -13.96 6.89
CA SER A 208 16.88 -13.09 5.82
C SER A 208 18.37 -12.79 6.02
N GLN A 209 19.13 -12.75 4.93
CA GLN A 209 20.57 -12.46 4.96
C GLN A 209 20.90 -11.14 5.68
N ASP A 210 20.05 -10.13 5.49
CA ASP A 210 20.22 -8.80 6.08
C ASP A 210 19.57 -8.65 7.47
N TRP A 211 19.12 -9.75 8.10
CA TRP A 211 18.41 -9.69 9.38
C TRP A 211 19.23 -9.02 10.49
N GLY A 212 20.55 -9.20 10.51
CA GLY A 212 21.42 -8.53 11.47
C GLY A 212 21.34 -7.00 11.41
N PHE A 213 21.07 -6.42 10.24
CA PHE A 213 20.80 -5.00 10.11
C PHE A 213 19.38 -4.66 10.59
N TYR A 214 18.37 -5.39 10.11
CA TYR A 214 16.97 -5.06 10.42
C TYR A 214 16.59 -5.26 11.88
N SER A 215 17.16 -6.26 12.56
CA SER A 215 17.02 -6.43 14.02
C SER A 215 17.49 -5.20 14.79
N GLN A 216 18.69 -4.69 14.49
CA GLN A 216 19.21 -3.45 15.10
C GLN A 216 18.27 -2.25 14.86
N VAL A 217 17.68 -2.15 13.66
CA VAL A 217 16.73 -1.08 13.35
C VAL A 217 15.48 -1.22 14.22
N ILE A 218 14.91 -2.42 14.32
CA ILE A 218 13.70 -2.70 15.11
C ILE A 218 13.94 -2.39 16.60
N ASP A 219 15.09 -2.80 17.15
CA ASP A 219 15.45 -2.56 18.56
C ASP A 219 15.52 -1.07 18.92
N THR A 220 15.73 -0.19 17.93
CA THR A 220 15.73 1.28 18.15
C THR A 220 14.36 1.93 17.98
N CYS A 221 13.35 1.18 17.51
CA CYS A 221 12.00 1.67 17.24
C CYS A 221 10.97 1.22 18.29
N LEU A 222 11.28 0.16 19.04
CA LEU A 222 10.50 -0.36 20.18
C LEU A 222 10.95 0.32 21.48
#